data_AF-A0A3B5BIV6-F1
#
_entry.id   AF-A0A3B5BIV6-F1
#
_cell.length_a   1.000
_cell.length_b   1.000
_cell.length_c   1.000
_cell.angle_alpha   90.00
_cell.angle_beta   90.00
_cell.angle_gamma   90.00
#
_symmetry.space_group_name_H-M   'P 1'
#
loop_
_entity.id
_entity.type
_entity.pdbx_description
1 polymer ?
#
loop_
_entity_poly.entity_id
_entity_poly.type
_entity_poly.pdbx_seq_one_letter_code
_entity_poly.pdbx_strand_id
1 'polypeptide(L)'
;MFSLSVSGGCLLLLLLFTFIQNPFQTPVRSLYLYFLCSSLNPPAPLSCPLSCPSALPSVLPSVLPLQMPSRCRNALNIVVTTLFAAVVLFTILLAYVTGYQFIHTEQHHLSFGLYGAFLSLHLFLQSLFAFLEHRRMRSPARPQHLRRSVALCIAAYQEDPDYLRKCLRSVRRISFPGLKVVLVVDGNRPEDRYMMDIFQEVMGGADQAGSMVWKGNYHSDGSGGGGVGGGGRSTVHMEEAGRAARLVRGCRFSCIMQEWGGKREVMYTAFKALGDSVDYVQVCDSDTVLDPACTIEMLKILEEDPMVGGVGGDVQILNKYDSWISFLSSVRYWMAFNIERACQSYFGCVQCISGPLGMYRNSLLQRFLEPWYHQTFLGSKCSFGDDRHLTNRVLSFGYKTKFTARSQCQTETPTQYLRWLNQQTRWSKSYFREWLYNALWFHKHSLWMTYESVVTGFFPFFLVATVIHLFYRGRLWNILLFLLTVQLVGMVKATYACFLRGSLVMIFMSLYSLLYMSSLLPAKIFALLTINKAGWGTSGRRKIVVNLIGAVPVTVWALVLLGGVAYTVYCETQEPFSETEKALLIAGTILYACYWLILLVLYLAIVAKRCNKREEQYHLPYAEA
;
A
#
# COMPACT_ATOMS: atom_id res chain seq x y z
N MET A 1 -27.44 -13.70 15.09
CA MET A 1 -28.87 -13.32 15.09
C MET A 1 -29.11 -12.49 13.84
N PHE A 2 -29.52 -13.13 12.75
CA PHE A 2 -29.67 -12.46 11.45
C PHE A 2 -30.82 -13.10 10.69
N SER A 3 -31.80 -12.29 10.28
CA SER A 3 -32.78 -12.64 9.27
C SER A 3 -32.97 -11.40 8.40
N LEU A 4 -32.53 -11.49 7.14
CA LEU A 4 -32.32 -10.33 6.29
C LEU A 4 -33.42 -10.26 5.22
N SER A 5 -34.50 -9.54 5.53
CA SER A 5 -35.49 -9.16 4.52
C SER A 5 -34.81 -8.32 3.43
N VAL A 6 -34.93 -8.75 2.18
CA VAL A 6 -34.14 -8.26 1.05
C VAL A 6 -34.78 -6.99 0.47
N SER A 7 -34.05 -5.88 0.49
CA SER A 7 -34.42 -4.67 -0.26
C SER A 7 -33.20 -3.85 -0.69
N GLY A 8 -32.29 -3.52 0.25
CA GLY A 8 -31.18 -2.60 -0.02
C GLY A 8 -30.01 -3.18 -0.83
N GLY A 9 -29.78 -4.51 -0.78
CA GLY A 9 -28.61 -5.13 -1.39
C GLY A 9 -28.59 -5.11 -2.92
N CYS A 10 -29.78 -5.14 -3.55
CA CYS A 10 -29.90 -5.29 -5.00
C CYS A 10 -29.33 -4.10 -5.78
N LEU A 11 -29.39 -2.87 -5.26
CA LEU A 11 -28.93 -1.70 -6.01
C LEU A 11 -27.39 -1.63 -6.15
N LEU A 12 -26.66 -2.00 -5.10
CA LEU A 12 -25.18 -2.07 -5.15
C LEU A 12 -24.72 -3.28 -5.97
N LEU A 13 -25.42 -4.41 -5.86
CA LEU A 13 -25.20 -5.57 -6.72
C LEU A 13 -25.50 -5.25 -8.19
N LEU A 14 -26.58 -4.53 -8.51
CA LEU A 14 -26.89 -4.07 -9.87
C LEU A 14 -25.79 -3.16 -10.41
N LEU A 15 -25.34 -2.15 -9.65
CA LEU A 15 -24.26 -1.26 -10.09
C LEU A 15 -22.96 -2.02 -10.39
N LEU A 16 -22.63 -3.06 -9.60
CA LEU A 16 -21.47 -3.93 -9.85
C LEU A 16 -21.71 -4.93 -10.98
N PHE A 17 -22.91 -5.51 -11.11
CA PHE A 17 -23.27 -6.41 -12.22
C PHE A 17 -23.32 -5.67 -13.54
N THR A 18 -23.79 -4.43 -13.60
CA THR A 18 -23.69 -3.59 -14.80
C THR A 18 -22.23 -3.30 -15.14
N PHE A 19 -21.35 -3.09 -14.14
CA PHE A 19 -19.90 -2.93 -14.37
C PHE A 19 -19.19 -4.21 -14.84
N ILE A 20 -19.66 -5.39 -14.41
CA ILE A 20 -19.02 -6.70 -14.66
C ILE A 20 -19.60 -7.40 -15.90
N GLN A 21 -20.92 -7.38 -16.10
CA GLN A 21 -21.61 -7.98 -17.25
C GLN A 21 -21.78 -7.03 -18.43
N ASN A 22 -21.84 -5.70 -18.22
CA ASN A 22 -22.13 -4.74 -19.29
C ASN A 22 -21.06 -3.63 -19.45
N PRO A 23 -19.78 -3.98 -19.72
CA PRO A 23 -18.73 -3.02 -20.06
C PRO A 23 -18.91 -2.34 -21.45
N PHE A 24 -20.08 -2.48 -22.09
CA PHE A 24 -20.30 -2.18 -23.51
C PHE A 24 -21.05 -0.87 -23.81
N GLN A 25 -21.67 -0.22 -22.81
CA GLN A 25 -22.62 0.89 -23.04
C GLN A 25 -22.22 2.29 -22.50
N THR A 26 -20.97 2.49 -22.07
CA THR A 26 -20.41 3.81 -21.68
C THR A 26 -18.99 3.98 -22.25
N PRO A 27 -18.35 5.19 -22.23
CA PRO A 27 -17.10 5.46 -22.98
C PRO A 27 -15.85 4.67 -22.53
N VAL A 28 -15.99 3.68 -21.64
CA VAL A 28 -15.00 2.63 -21.39
C VAL A 28 -14.68 1.81 -22.66
N ARG A 29 -15.58 1.78 -23.66
CA ARG A 29 -15.41 1.06 -24.94
C ARG A 29 -14.05 1.30 -25.61
N SER A 30 -13.57 2.55 -25.60
CA SER A 30 -12.25 2.92 -26.17
C SER A 30 -11.08 2.41 -25.33
N LEU A 31 -11.18 2.41 -23.99
CA LEU A 31 -10.15 1.82 -23.12
C LEU A 31 -10.08 0.31 -23.30
N TYR A 32 -11.22 -0.38 -23.27
CA TYR A 32 -11.28 -1.83 -23.26
C TYR A 32 -10.78 -2.45 -24.57
N LEU A 33 -11.14 -1.87 -25.72
CA LEU A 33 -10.61 -2.29 -27.02
C LEU A 33 -9.10 -2.03 -27.16
N TYR A 34 -8.62 -0.86 -26.72
CA TYR A 34 -7.19 -0.52 -26.78
C TYR A 34 -6.34 -1.47 -25.91
N PHE A 35 -6.82 -1.84 -24.73
CA PHE A 35 -6.16 -2.82 -23.86
C PHE A 35 -6.32 -4.28 -24.35
N LEU A 36 -7.43 -4.67 -24.97
CA LEU A 36 -7.53 -6.01 -25.58
C LEU A 36 -6.58 -6.17 -26.77
N CYS A 37 -6.50 -5.19 -27.68
CA CYS A 37 -5.51 -5.21 -28.76
C CYS A 37 -4.07 -5.31 -28.22
N SER A 38 -3.76 -4.55 -27.16
CA SER A 38 -2.47 -4.61 -26.46
C SER A 38 -2.21 -5.94 -25.73
N SER A 39 -3.24 -6.73 -25.44
CA SER A 39 -3.12 -8.05 -24.81
C SER A 39 -3.18 -9.22 -25.79
N LEU A 40 -3.52 -8.99 -27.06
CA LEU A 40 -3.62 -10.01 -28.10
C LEU A 40 -2.37 -10.11 -28.98
N ASN A 41 -1.60 -9.02 -29.08
CA ASN A 41 -0.34 -8.95 -29.82
C ASN A 41 0.86 -8.93 -28.84
N PRO A 42 1.65 -10.01 -28.71
CA PRO A 42 2.99 -9.88 -28.16
C PRO A 42 3.86 -9.05 -29.13
N PRO A 43 4.88 -8.31 -28.65
CA PRO A 43 5.86 -7.72 -29.54
C PRO A 43 6.61 -8.83 -30.28
N ALA A 44 6.72 -8.72 -31.60
CA ALA A 44 7.53 -9.65 -32.39
C ALA A 44 9.02 -9.53 -31.98
N PRO A 45 9.77 -10.64 -31.93
CA PRO A 45 11.21 -10.57 -31.73
C PRO A 45 11.86 -9.88 -32.93
N LEU A 46 12.44 -8.70 -32.73
CA LEU A 46 13.26 -8.04 -33.74
C LEU A 46 14.52 -8.88 -34.00
N SER A 47 14.69 -9.30 -35.23
CA SER A 47 15.80 -10.13 -35.68
C SER A 47 17.12 -9.34 -35.73
N CYS A 48 18.08 -9.71 -34.89
CA CYS A 48 19.47 -9.26 -35.04
C CYS A 48 20.19 -10.12 -36.11
N PRO A 49 20.76 -9.52 -37.16
CA PRO A 49 21.52 -10.25 -38.17
C PRO A 49 22.98 -10.42 -37.75
N LEU A 50 23.30 -11.50 -37.04
CA LEU A 50 24.68 -11.96 -36.83
C LEU A 50 24.79 -13.46 -37.11
N SER A 51 25.62 -13.80 -38.09
CA SER A 51 25.81 -15.15 -38.63
C SER A 51 27.08 -15.81 -38.08
N CYS A 52 26.96 -17.06 -37.60
CA CYS A 52 28.07 -18.02 -37.45
C CYS A 52 27.51 -19.47 -37.51
N PRO A 53 28.30 -20.48 -37.93
CA PRO A 53 27.74 -21.75 -38.42
C PRO A 53 27.98 -23.01 -37.55
N SER A 54 27.15 -24.04 -37.81
CA SER A 54 27.43 -25.50 -37.79
C SER A 54 28.04 -26.20 -36.56
N ALA A 55 27.30 -27.16 -35.94
CA ALA A 55 27.40 -28.61 -36.24
C ALA A 55 26.99 -29.58 -35.07
N LEU A 56 25.92 -30.38 -35.29
CA LEU A 56 25.65 -31.78 -34.83
C LEU A 56 25.74 -32.20 -33.32
N PRO A 57 25.15 -33.36 -32.91
CA PRO A 57 23.99 -34.10 -33.41
C PRO A 57 22.95 -34.49 -32.31
N SER A 58 21.96 -35.31 -32.68
CA SER A 58 20.73 -35.67 -31.94
C SER A 58 20.73 -37.04 -31.22
N VAL A 59 19.93 -37.20 -30.16
CA VAL A 59 19.35 -38.44 -29.52
C VAL A 59 18.53 -37.95 -28.30
N LEU A 60 17.33 -38.42 -27.87
CA LEU A 60 16.23 -39.30 -28.33
C LEU A 60 14.88 -38.64 -27.84
N PRO A 61 13.65 -39.12 -28.15
CA PRO A 61 12.41 -38.39 -27.84
C PRO A 61 11.70 -38.78 -26.53
N SER A 62 10.87 -37.88 -25.99
CA SER A 62 9.83 -38.22 -25.01
C SER A 62 8.60 -37.28 -25.09
N VAL A 63 7.42 -37.87 -25.29
CA VAL A 63 6.04 -37.38 -25.08
C VAL A 63 5.86 -35.85 -24.96
N LEU A 64 5.37 -35.22 -26.02
CA LEU A 64 4.76 -33.88 -25.97
C LEU A 64 3.35 -33.97 -25.34
N PRO A 65 3.08 -33.37 -24.16
CA PRO A 65 1.71 -33.14 -23.72
C PRO A 65 1.05 -32.11 -24.65
N LEU A 66 -0.23 -32.28 -24.96
CA LEU A 66 -1.02 -31.39 -25.81
C LEU A 66 -1.01 -29.95 -25.27
N GLN A 67 -0.13 -29.10 -25.81
CA GLN A 67 -0.06 -27.69 -25.43
C GLN A 67 -1.27 -26.94 -26.00
N MET A 68 -2.27 -26.70 -25.15
CA MET A 68 -3.36 -25.78 -25.48
C MET A 68 -2.79 -24.41 -25.90
N PRO A 69 -3.33 -23.78 -26.96
CA PRO A 69 -2.88 -22.46 -27.40
C PRO A 69 -2.88 -21.45 -26.24
N SER A 70 -1.86 -20.60 -26.18
CA SER A 70 -1.67 -19.63 -25.08
C SER A 70 -2.88 -18.73 -24.84
N ARG A 71 -3.58 -18.34 -25.91
CA ARG A 71 -4.86 -17.60 -25.84
C ARG A 71 -5.97 -18.39 -25.13
N CYS A 72 -6.12 -19.69 -25.42
CA CYS A 72 -7.11 -20.55 -24.78
C CYS A 72 -6.81 -20.76 -23.29
N ARG A 73 -5.54 -20.99 -22.93
CA ARG A 73 -5.12 -21.11 -21.52
C ARG A 73 -5.36 -19.81 -20.75
N ASN A 74 -5.07 -18.66 -21.35
CA ASN A 74 -5.33 -17.35 -20.71
C ASN A 74 -6.83 -17.10 -20.52
N ALA A 75 -7.66 -17.43 -21.52
CA ALA A 75 -9.12 -17.34 -21.41
C ALA A 75 -9.68 -18.25 -20.31
N LEU A 76 -9.20 -19.50 -20.23
CA LEU A 76 -9.57 -20.44 -19.16
C LEU A 76 -9.19 -19.89 -17.77
N ASN A 77 -7.96 -19.36 -17.61
CA ASN A 77 -7.54 -18.74 -16.35
C ASN A 77 -8.42 -17.53 -15.97
N ILE A 78 -8.85 -16.71 -16.93
CA ILE A 78 -9.78 -15.59 -16.69
C ILE A 78 -11.13 -16.12 -16.19
N VAL A 79 -11.71 -17.12 -16.85
CA VAL A 79 -12.99 -17.73 -16.44
C VAL A 79 -12.87 -18.35 -15.05
N VAL A 80 -11.85 -19.16 -14.80
CA VAL A 80 -11.62 -19.82 -13.49
C VAL A 80 -11.42 -18.82 -12.37
N THR A 81 -10.59 -17.79 -12.56
CA THR A 81 -10.36 -16.77 -11.50
C THR A 81 -11.55 -15.85 -11.28
N THR A 82 -12.32 -15.53 -12.32
CA THR A 82 -13.57 -14.76 -12.21
C THR A 82 -14.65 -15.56 -11.48
N LEU A 83 -14.82 -16.84 -11.84
CA LEU A 83 -15.75 -17.75 -11.17
C LEU A 83 -15.36 -17.95 -9.70
N PHE A 84 -14.06 -18.15 -9.41
CA PHE A 84 -13.56 -18.25 -8.04
C PHE A 84 -13.82 -16.97 -7.23
N ALA A 85 -13.60 -15.78 -7.80
CA ALA A 85 -13.91 -14.51 -7.15
C ALA A 85 -15.42 -14.38 -6.85
N ALA A 86 -16.28 -14.75 -7.81
CA ALA A 86 -17.72 -14.73 -7.66
C ALA A 86 -18.21 -15.73 -6.60
N VAL A 87 -17.67 -16.95 -6.58
CA VAL A 87 -17.98 -17.97 -5.56
C VAL A 87 -17.54 -17.52 -4.17
N VAL A 88 -16.31 -17.00 -4.01
CA VAL A 88 -15.85 -16.48 -2.71
C VAL A 88 -16.75 -15.34 -2.22
N LEU A 89 -17.09 -14.36 -3.09
CA LEU A 89 -17.97 -13.26 -2.72
C LEU A 89 -19.40 -13.77 -2.39
N PHE A 90 -19.94 -14.70 -3.16
CA PHE A 90 -21.26 -15.27 -2.94
C PHE A 90 -21.31 -16.08 -1.64
N THR A 91 -20.31 -16.90 -1.33
CA THR A 91 -20.24 -17.63 -0.06
C THR A 91 -20.14 -16.69 1.14
N ILE A 92 -19.35 -15.62 1.06
CA ILE A 92 -19.27 -14.60 2.13
C ILE A 92 -20.62 -13.88 2.29
N LEU A 93 -21.25 -13.47 1.18
CA LEU A 93 -22.54 -12.79 1.19
C LEU A 93 -23.65 -13.69 1.72
N LEU A 94 -23.70 -14.96 1.29
CA LEU A 94 -24.67 -15.94 1.77
C LEU A 94 -24.48 -16.20 3.27
N ALA A 95 -23.24 -16.40 3.73
CA ALA A 95 -22.91 -16.56 5.15
C ALA A 95 -23.25 -15.33 6.01
N TYR A 96 -23.26 -14.14 5.42
CA TYR A 96 -23.67 -12.89 6.07
C TYR A 96 -25.20 -12.72 6.08
N VAL A 97 -25.87 -13.02 4.97
CA VAL A 97 -27.32 -12.85 4.78
C VAL A 97 -28.15 -13.90 5.51
N THR A 98 -27.74 -15.17 5.47
CA THR A 98 -28.36 -16.24 6.28
C THR A 98 -27.91 -16.15 7.74
N GLY A 99 -26.69 -15.65 7.98
CA GLY A 99 -26.10 -15.46 9.30
C GLY A 99 -26.14 -16.70 10.20
N TYR A 100 -26.10 -17.89 9.59
CA TYR A 100 -26.17 -19.20 10.23
C TYR A 100 -25.25 -19.30 11.46
N GLN A 101 -25.77 -19.81 12.58
CA GLN A 101 -25.10 -19.86 13.88
C GLN A 101 -24.65 -21.29 14.22
N PHE A 102 -23.34 -21.50 14.41
CA PHE A 102 -22.78 -22.78 14.85
C PHE A 102 -22.95 -23.02 16.35
N ILE A 103 -22.73 -21.96 17.13
CA ILE A 103 -22.83 -21.96 18.59
C ILE A 103 -23.79 -20.83 18.95
N HIS A 104 -24.75 -21.10 19.81
CA HIS A 104 -25.62 -20.09 20.40
C HIS A 104 -26.02 -20.49 21.83
N THR A 105 -26.17 -19.50 22.71
CA THR A 105 -26.87 -19.67 24.00
C THR A 105 -28.39 -19.69 23.78
N GLU A 106 -29.17 -20.25 24.71
CA GLU A 106 -30.64 -20.42 24.55
C GLU A 106 -31.39 -19.09 24.30
N GLN A 107 -30.97 -17.99 24.94
CA GLN A 107 -31.52 -16.64 24.70
C GLN A 107 -30.80 -15.89 23.55
N HIS A 108 -30.00 -16.57 22.73
CA HIS A 108 -29.14 -16.05 21.65
C HIS A 108 -28.12 -14.93 22.02
N HIS A 109 -28.03 -14.52 23.30
CA HIS A 109 -27.10 -13.52 23.84
C HIS A 109 -25.65 -13.67 23.37
N LEU A 110 -25.14 -14.90 23.26
CA LEU A 110 -23.88 -15.18 22.56
C LEU A 110 -24.17 -16.05 21.34
N SER A 111 -23.56 -15.71 20.21
CA SER A 111 -23.56 -16.61 19.05
C SER A 111 -22.35 -16.45 18.12
N PHE A 112 -21.84 -17.58 17.62
CA PHE A 112 -20.75 -17.63 16.66
C PHE A 112 -21.28 -18.09 15.30
N GLY A 113 -21.28 -17.18 14.32
CA GLY A 113 -21.86 -17.41 12.99
C GLY A 113 -20.86 -17.82 11.92
N LEU A 114 -21.37 -18.34 10.80
CA LEU A 114 -20.59 -18.78 9.63
C LEU A 114 -19.65 -17.69 9.09
N TYR A 115 -20.11 -16.43 9.06
CA TYR A 115 -19.28 -15.27 8.72
C TYR A 115 -18.10 -15.06 9.70
N GLY A 116 -18.33 -15.28 11.01
CA GLY A 116 -17.29 -15.21 12.04
C GLY A 116 -16.26 -16.33 11.91
N ALA A 117 -16.70 -17.55 11.59
CA ALA A 117 -15.83 -18.68 11.28
C ALA A 117 -14.95 -18.41 10.05
N PHE A 118 -15.54 -17.84 8.98
CA PHE A 118 -14.80 -17.45 7.78
C PHE A 118 -13.73 -16.39 8.08
N LEU A 119 -14.04 -15.35 8.86
CA LEU A 119 -13.06 -14.34 9.26
C LEU A 119 -11.95 -14.92 10.17
N SER A 120 -12.29 -15.86 11.04
CA SER A 120 -11.32 -16.57 11.89
C SER A 120 -10.36 -17.41 11.04
N LEU A 121 -10.88 -18.14 10.05
CA LEU A 121 -10.09 -18.90 9.09
C LEU A 121 -9.19 -17.99 8.23
N HIS A 122 -9.69 -16.84 7.78
CA HIS A 122 -8.92 -15.85 7.04
C HIS A 122 -7.70 -15.35 7.86
N LEU A 123 -7.95 -14.97 9.13
CA LEU A 123 -6.89 -14.51 10.04
C LEU A 123 -5.88 -15.61 10.35
N PHE A 124 -6.32 -16.86 10.53
CA PHE A 124 -5.44 -18.01 10.73
C PHE A 124 -4.55 -18.26 9.51
N LEU A 125 -5.13 -18.36 8.30
CA LEU A 125 -4.38 -18.61 7.07
C LEU A 125 -3.38 -17.49 6.77
N GLN A 126 -3.79 -16.22 6.90
CA GLN A 126 -2.89 -15.07 6.71
C GLN A 126 -1.72 -15.10 7.71
N SER A 127 -1.99 -15.45 8.96
CA SER A 127 -0.96 -15.57 10.01
C SER A 127 0.01 -16.73 9.74
N LEU A 128 -0.51 -17.88 9.31
CA LEU A 128 0.26 -19.08 8.98
C LEU A 128 1.21 -18.84 7.79
N PHE A 129 0.71 -18.29 6.69
CA PHE A 129 1.56 -18.02 5.52
C PHE A 129 2.57 -16.90 5.76
N ALA A 130 2.24 -15.89 6.59
CA ALA A 130 3.22 -14.92 7.09
C ALA A 130 4.35 -15.59 7.90
N PHE A 131 4.02 -16.48 8.84
CA PHE A 131 5.01 -17.23 9.62
C PHE A 131 5.91 -18.10 8.74
N LEU A 132 5.33 -18.79 7.74
CA LEU A 132 6.08 -19.62 6.80
C LEU A 132 7.03 -18.79 5.91
N GLU A 133 6.63 -17.60 5.46
CA GLU A 133 7.54 -16.70 4.72
C GLU A 133 8.64 -16.14 5.65
N HIS A 134 8.33 -15.74 6.88
CA HIS A 134 9.37 -15.36 7.87
C HIS A 134 10.36 -16.50 8.12
N ARG A 135 9.90 -17.75 8.20
CA ARG A 135 10.77 -18.92 8.32
C ARG A 135 11.67 -19.10 7.08
N ARG A 136 11.17 -18.82 5.88
CA ARG A 136 11.99 -18.79 4.65
C ARG A 136 13.04 -17.69 4.68
N MET A 137 12.66 -16.45 5.05
CA MET A 137 13.57 -15.30 5.13
C MET A 137 14.73 -15.51 6.12
N ARG A 138 14.50 -16.28 7.20
CA ARG A 138 15.54 -16.64 8.18
C ARG A 138 16.60 -17.62 7.65
N SER A 139 16.37 -18.26 6.51
CA SER A 139 17.39 -19.09 5.85
C SER A 139 18.64 -18.25 5.53
N PRO A 140 19.86 -18.80 5.68
CA PRO A 140 21.06 -18.13 5.21
C PRO A 140 21.00 -18.01 3.68
N ALA A 141 21.03 -16.78 3.17
CA ALA A 141 21.10 -16.53 1.73
C ALA A 141 22.40 -17.14 1.17
N ARG A 142 22.30 -17.86 0.06
CA ARG A 142 23.48 -18.43 -0.61
C ARG A 142 24.44 -17.31 -1.04
N PRO A 143 25.77 -17.48 -0.93
CA PRO A 143 26.72 -16.54 -1.52
C PRO A 143 26.46 -16.38 -3.01
N GLN A 144 26.13 -15.17 -3.43
CA GLN A 144 25.93 -14.80 -4.83
C GLN A 144 26.97 -13.75 -5.20
N HIS A 145 27.65 -13.91 -6.34
CA HIS A 145 28.55 -12.89 -6.89
C HIS A 145 27.75 -11.76 -7.55
N LEU A 146 27.13 -10.92 -6.72
CA LEU A 146 26.19 -9.86 -7.10
C LEU A 146 26.87 -8.66 -7.77
N ARG A 147 27.51 -8.89 -8.93
CA ARG A 147 28.02 -7.85 -9.84
C ARG A 147 26.86 -7.22 -10.62
N ARG A 148 26.01 -6.48 -9.91
CA ARG A 148 24.84 -5.77 -10.46
C ARG A 148 24.92 -4.28 -10.17
N SER A 149 24.42 -3.50 -11.12
CA SER A 149 24.31 -2.05 -11.02
C SER A 149 22.95 -1.65 -10.47
N VAL A 150 22.96 -0.73 -9.48
CA VAL A 150 21.76 -0.25 -8.79
C VAL A 150 21.78 1.27 -8.74
N ALA A 151 20.65 1.89 -9.08
CA ALA A 151 20.39 3.30 -8.79
C ALA A 151 19.34 3.44 -7.69
N LEU A 152 19.59 4.31 -6.71
CA LEU A 152 18.63 4.75 -5.70
C LEU A 152 18.03 6.10 -6.10
N CYS A 153 16.75 6.10 -6.42
CA CYS A 153 15.96 7.29 -6.75
C CYS A 153 15.26 7.81 -5.49
N ILE A 154 15.50 9.08 -5.15
CA ILE A 154 14.94 9.76 -3.99
C ILE A 154 14.04 10.90 -4.47
N ALA A 155 12.80 10.96 -3.96
CA ALA A 155 11.84 12.02 -4.30
C ALA A 155 11.64 12.99 -3.10
N ALA A 156 11.74 14.30 -3.35
CA ALA A 156 11.63 15.34 -2.32
C ALA A 156 10.74 16.54 -2.75
N TYR A 157 9.90 17.03 -1.83
CA TYR A 157 9.14 18.27 -2.01
C TYR A 157 8.85 19.02 -0.70
N GLN A 158 9.50 20.19 -0.53
CA GLN A 158 9.35 21.06 0.65
C GLN A 158 9.48 20.29 1.97
N GLU A 159 10.52 19.45 2.00
CA GLU A 159 10.85 18.56 3.10
C GLU A 159 11.34 19.32 4.33
N ASP A 160 11.27 18.63 5.47
CA ASP A 160 11.98 19.06 6.66
C ASP A 160 13.50 18.88 6.46
N PRO A 161 14.34 19.92 6.74
CA PRO A 161 15.78 19.86 6.53
C PRO A 161 16.49 18.71 7.25
N ASP A 162 16.05 18.36 8.45
CA ASP A 162 16.76 17.38 9.29
C ASP A 162 16.32 15.95 9.00
N TYR A 163 15.06 15.72 8.60
CA TYR A 163 14.68 14.44 7.99
C TYR A 163 15.41 14.21 6.65
N LEU A 164 15.54 15.24 5.79
CA LEU A 164 16.31 15.14 4.54
C LEU A 164 17.80 14.83 4.81
N ARG A 165 18.44 15.53 5.76
CA ARG A 165 19.82 15.21 6.20
C ARG A 165 19.95 13.78 6.72
N LYS A 166 19.02 13.32 7.56
CA LYS A 166 19.01 11.95 8.10
C LYS A 166 18.89 10.91 6.98
N CYS A 167 18.00 11.15 6.00
CA CYS A 167 17.88 10.33 4.80
C CYS A 167 19.23 10.27 4.04
N LEU A 168 19.76 11.41 3.59
CA LEU A 168 20.99 11.44 2.78
C LEU A 168 22.23 10.90 3.52
N ARG A 169 22.35 11.13 4.84
CA ARG A 169 23.43 10.55 5.67
C ARG A 169 23.29 9.04 5.83
N SER A 170 22.06 8.49 5.87
CA SER A 170 21.85 7.04 5.82
C SER A 170 22.21 6.44 4.47
N VAL A 171 21.88 7.14 3.36
CA VAL A 171 22.22 6.72 1.99
C VAL A 171 23.74 6.58 1.80
N ARG A 172 24.55 7.47 2.39
CA ARG A 172 26.02 7.37 2.34
C ARG A 172 26.60 6.15 3.07
N ARG A 173 25.84 5.49 3.95
CA ARG A 173 26.24 4.27 4.67
C ARG A 173 25.70 2.98 4.06
N ILE A 174 24.97 3.03 2.95
CA ILE A 174 24.50 1.81 2.29
C ILE A 174 25.72 1.00 1.82
N SER A 175 25.82 -0.22 2.34
CA SER A 175 26.88 -1.20 2.09
C SER A 175 26.71 -1.87 0.73
N PHE A 176 26.68 -1.06 -0.33
CA PHE A 176 26.55 -1.51 -1.72
C PHE A 176 27.61 -0.84 -2.62
N PRO A 177 28.58 -1.59 -3.16
CA PRO A 177 29.64 -1.03 -3.99
C PRO A 177 29.08 -0.47 -5.30
N GLY A 178 29.54 0.71 -5.70
CA GLY A 178 29.10 1.34 -6.95
C GLY A 178 27.64 1.85 -6.95
N LEU A 179 26.95 1.90 -5.80
CA LEU A 179 25.60 2.47 -5.71
C LEU A 179 25.58 3.89 -6.30
N LYS A 180 24.67 4.10 -7.24
CA LYS A 180 24.32 5.41 -7.81
C LYS A 180 23.13 5.99 -7.06
N VAL A 181 23.11 7.31 -6.86
CA VAL A 181 22.02 8.03 -6.17
C VAL A 181 21.53 9.17 -7.05
N VAL A 182 20.21 9.27 -7.20
CA VAL A 182 19.52 10.31 -7.95
C VAL A 182 18.47 10.94 -7.06
N LEU A 183 18.76 12.12 -6.51
CA LEU A 183 17.76 12.98 -5.86
C LEU A 183 17.05 13.81 -6.94
N VAL A 184 15.72 13.76 -6.96
CA VAL A 184 14.92 14.69 -7.76
C VAL A 184 14.00 15.47 -6.82
N VAL A 185 14.01 16.80 -7.00
CA VAL A 185 13.31 17.78 -6.16
C VAL A 185 12.18 18.41 -6.99
N ASP A 186 10.95 18.29 -6.51
CA ASP A 186 9.71 18.72 -7.16
C ASP A 186 9.50 20.26 -7.10
N GLY A 187 10.59 21.02 -7.22
CA GLY A 187 10.58 22.48 -7.12
C GLY A 187 11.91 23.08 -7.54
N ASN A 188 11.84 24.10 -8.40
CA ASN A 188 12.98 24.84 -8.94
C ASN A 188 13.04 26.30 -8.47
N ARG A 189 12.26 26.66 -7.45
CA ARG A 189 12.20 28.02 -6.91
C ARG A 189 13.36 28.29 -5.93
N PRO A 190 13.69 29.58 -5.67
CA PRO A 190 14.65 29.93 -4.61
C PRO A 190 14.28 29.37 -3.23
N GLU A 191 12.99 29.24 -2.93
CA GLU A 191 12.52 28.65 -1.67
C GLU A 191 12.84 27.16 -1.54
N ASP A 192 12.99 26.41 -2.64
CA ASP A 192 13.26 24.97 -2.66
C ASP A 192 14.77 24.63 -2.65
N ARG A 193 15.64 25.61 -2.93
CA ARG A 193 17.08 25.43 -3.18
C ARG A 193 17.85 24.73 -2.05
N TYR A 194 17.45 24.97 -0.80
CA TYR A 194 18.03 24.31 0.39
C TYR A 194 18.08 22.78 0.30
N MET A 195 17.19 22.13 -0.47
CA MET A 195 17.23 20.68 -0.66
C MET A 195 18.42 20.23 -1.53
N MET A 196 18.80 21.04 -2.53
CA MET A 196 20.03 20.84 -3.31
C MET A 196 21.27 21.25 -2.50
N ASP A 197 21.20 22.34 -1.74
CA ASP A 197 22.31 22.80 -0.89
C ASP A 197 22.63 21.74 0.19
N ILE A 198 21.61 21.11 0.81
CA ILE A 198 21.76 19.95 1.73
C ILE A 198 22.29 18.70 1.00
N PHE A 199 21.90 18.47 -0.26
CA PHE A 199 22.49 17.39 -1.05
C PHE A 199 23.99 17.63 -1.30
N GLN A 200 24.39 18.87 -1.58
CA GLN A 200 25.80 19.24 -1.73
C GLN A 200 26.55 19.17 -0.38
N GLU A 201 25.95 19.61 0.74
CA GLU A 201 26.47 19.43 2.11
C GLU A 201 26.83 17.96 2.38
N VAL A 202 25.90 17.04 2.08
CA VAL A 202 26.05 15.63 2.45
C VAL A 202 26.84 14.82 1.41
N MET A 203 26.67 15.07 0.11
CA MET A 203 27.24 14.25 -0.98
C MET A 203 28.41 14.91 -1.72
N GLY A 204 28.59 16.22 -1.63
CA GLY A 204 29.48 17.01 -2.50
C GLY A 204 30.98 16.84 -2.29
N GLY A 205 31.42 16.12 -1.25
CA GLY A 205 32.83 15.83 -0.97
C GLY A 205 33.46 14.76 -1.87
N ALA A 206 33.10 14.72 -3.15
CA ALA A 206 33.64 13.79 -4.14
C ALA A 206 33.44 14.31 -5.57
N ASP A 207 34.42 14.10 -6.46
CA ASP A 207 34.40 14.45 -7.89
C ASP A 207 33.38 13.66 -8.74
N GLN A 208 32.47 12.95 -8.06
CA GLN A 208 31.43 12.09 -8.62
C GLN A 208 30.02 12.63 -8.31
N ALA A 209 29.92 13.78 -7.65
CA ALA A 209 28.67 14.47 -7.34
C ALA A 209 28.40 15.60 -8.36
N GLY A 210 27.15 15.72 -8.81
CA GLY A 210 26.73 16.77 -9.73
C GLY A 210 25.27 17.18 -9.55
N SER A 211 24.94 18.40 -9.97
CA SER A 211 23.62 18.99 -9.75
C SER A 211 23.18 19.90 -10.89
N MET A 212 21.88 19.93 -11.20
CA MET A 212 21.27 20.89 -12.14
C MET A 212 19.90 21.37 -11.68
N VAL A 213 19.56 22.60 -12.09
CA VAL A 213 18.21 23.14 -12.03
C VAL A 213 17.64 23.14 -13.44
N TRP A 214 16.55 22.41 -13.65
CA TRP A 214 15.75 22.39 -14.86
C TRP A 214 14.62 23.42 -14.73
N LYS A 215 14.40 24.25 -15.77
CA LYS A 215 13.32 25.25 -15.76
C LYS A 215 11.92 24.65 -15.88
N GLY A 216 11.77 23.52 -16.58
CA GLY A 216 10.54 22.74 -16.69
C GLY A 216 10.70 21.34 -16.08
N ASN A 217 10.02 20.36 -16.68
CA ASN A 217 10.25 18.93 -16.47
C ASN A 217 9.97 18.17 -17.80
N TYR A 218 9.76 16.84 -17.77
CA TYR A 218 9.50 16.08 -19.01
C TYR A 218 8.11 16.34 -19.61
N HIS A 219 7.15 16.82 -18.81
CA HIS A 219 5.74 16.99 -19.19
C HIS A 219 5.16 18.37 -18.87
N SER A 220 6.02 19.37 -18.65
CA SER A 220 5.64 20.76 -18.46
C SER A 220 5.06 21.31 -19.77
N ASP A 221 3.74 21.45 -19.84
CA ASP A 221 3.02 21.93 -21.02
C ASP A 221 3.54 23.30 -21.48
N GLY A 222 3.57 23.51 -22.81
CA GLY A 222 3.91 24.80 -23.42
C GLY A 222 2.89 25.92 -23.20
N SER A 223 1.98 25.79 -22.22
CA SER A 223 0.79 26.62 -21.95
C SER A 223 1.11 27.97 -21.29
N GLY A 224 2.17 28.63 -21.75
CA GLY A 224 2.60 29.96 -21.31
C GLY A 224 2.45 31.01 -22.42
N GLY A 225 1.20 31.41 -22.69
CA GLY A 225 0.83 32.46 -23.65
C GLY A 225 0.70 31.98 -25.10
N GLY A 226 -0.32 32.48 -25.81
CA GLY A 226 -0.49 32.23 -27.24
C GLY A 226 0.50 33.03 -28.07
N GLY A 227 1.37 32.34 -28.81
CA GLY A 227 2.34 32.96 -29.72
C GLY A 227 2.85 31.94 -30.74
N VAL A 228 2.79 32.27 -32.03
CA VAL A 228 3.19 31.37 -33.12
C VAL A 228 4.72 31.30 -33.17
N GLY A 229 5.30 30.22 -32.66
CA GLY A 229 6.76 30.05 -32.54
C GLY A 229 7.22 28.63 -32.18
N GLY A 230 6.55 27.60 -32.71
CA GLY A 230 6.64 26.22 -32.22
C GLY A 230 7.98 25.49 -32.39
N GLY A 231 8.90 25.96 -33.24
CA GLY A 231 10.13 25.21 -33.58
C GLY A 231 11.18 25.15 -32.46
N GLY A 232 11.58 26.31 -31.93
CA GLY A 232 12.77 26.42 -31.06
C GLY A 232 12.56 26.07 -29.58
N ARG A 233 11.33 25.73 -29.16
CA ARG A 233 11.02 25.45 -27.73
C ARG A 233 11.07 23.97 -27.41
N SER A 234 10.63 23.11 -28.32
CA SER A 234 10.71 21.64 -28.19
C SER A 234 12.16 21.16 -28.10
N THR A 235 13.06 21.74 -28.91
CA THR A 235 14.50 21.44 -28.89
C THR A 235 15.14 21.74 -27.54
N VAL A 236 14.80 22.85 -26.88
CA VAL A 236 15.34 23.22 -25.57
C VAL A 236 14.90 22.24 -24.48
N HIS A 237 13.61 21.85 -24.43
CA HIS A 237 13.16 20.81 -23.49
C HIS A 237 13.89 19.47 -23.72
N MET A 238 14.11 19.09 -24.98
CA MET A 238 14.85 17.86 -25.31
C MET A 238 16.35 17.96 -24.99
N GLU A 239 16.95 19.15 -25.08
CA GLU A 239 18.33 19.40 -24.65
C GLU A 239 18.49 19.35 -23.13
N GLU A 240 17.60 19.98 -22.36
CA GLU A 240 17.60 19.91 -20.89
C GLU A 240 17.33 18.49 -20.39
N ALA A 241 16.39 17.76 -21.00
CA ALA A 241 16.18 16.33 -20.73
C ALA A 241 17.44 15.49 -21.07
N GLY A 242 18.13 15.82 -22.17
CA GLY A 242 19.41 15.24 -22.53
C GLY A 242 20.51 15.56 -21.51
N ARG A 243 20.52 16.78 -20.94
CA ARG A 243 21.43 17.20 -19.87
C ARG A 243 21.15 16.44 -18.57
N ALA A 244 19.89 16.25 -18.21
CA ALA A 244 19.49 15.42 -17.06
C ALA A 244 19.95 13.97 -17.22
N ALA A 245 19.74 13.37 -18.40
CA ALA A 245 20.24 12.03 -18.71
C ALA A 245 21.78 11.94 -18.68
N ARG A 246 22.50 12.93 -19.23
CA ARG A 246 23.97 13.01 -19.16
C ARG A 246 24.48 13.12 -17.71
N LEU A 247 23.86 13.98 -16.90
CA LEU A 247 24.18 14.14 -15.47
C LEU A 247 23.99 12.82 -14.72
N VAL A 248 22.80 12.24 -14.79
CA VAL A 248 22.43 10.99 -14.09
C VAL A 248 23.29 9.80 -14.55
N ARG A 249 23.71 9.76 -15.81
CA ARG A 249 24.57 8.66 -16.32
C ARG A 249 26.05 8.87 -15.96
N GLY A 250 26.57 10.10 -16.05
CA GLY A 250 27.98 10.41 -15.77
C GLY A 250 28.34 10.47 -14.28
N CYS A 251 27.48 11.06 -13.44
CA CYS A 251 27.74 11.20 -12.00
C CYS A 251 27.31 9.95 -11.20
N ARG A 252 27.95 9.73 -10.05
CA ARG A 252 27.52 8.73 -9.06
C ARG A 252 26.43 9.27 -8.15
N PHE A 253 26.52 10.54 -7.77
CA PHE A 253 25.53 11.26 -6.98
C PHE A 253 24.97 12.40 -7.83
N SER A 254 23.67 12.38 -8.14
CA SER A 254 23.02 13.39 -8.99
C SER A 254 21.87 14.06 -8.25
N CYS A 255 21.75 15.39 -8.36
CA CYS A 255 20.59 16.15 -7.90
C CYS A 255 19.96 16.95 -9.05
N ILE A 256 18.65 16.77 -9.27
CA ILE A 256 17.87 17.54 -10.24
C ILE A 256 16.78 18.30 -9.48
N MET A 257 16.80 19.64 -9.54
CA MET A 257 15.62 20.46 -9.26
C MET A 257 14.85 20.66 -10.57
N GLN A 258 13.52 20.59 -10.52
CA GLN A 258 12.64 20.70 -11.70
C GLN A 258 11.37 21.48 -11.39
N GLU A 259 10.60 21.83 -12.41
CA GLU A 259 9.25 22.39 -12.20
C GLU A 259 8.33 21.37 -11.53
N TRP A 260 7.46 21.86 -10.63
CA TRP A 260 6.54 21.04 -9.84
C TRP A 260 5.57 20.24 -10.72
N GLY A 261 5.64 18.92 -10.63
CA GLY A 261 4.75 17.98 -11.33
C GLY A 261 4.15 16.90 -10.43
N GLY A 262 4.50 16.88 -9.14
CA GLY A 262 4.11 15.84 -8.20
C GLY A 262 5.06 14.65 -8.22
N LYS A 263 5.02 13.82 -7.15
CA LYS A 263 5.88 12.63 -6.95
C LYS A 263 6.05 11.75 -8.21
N ARG A 264 5.01 11.63 -9.05
CA ARG A 264 5.07 10.84 -10.29
C ARG A 264 6.02 11.44 -11.34
N GLU A 265 6.04 12.75 -11.50
CA GLU A 265 6.98 13.45 -12.41
C GLU A 265 8.41 13.30 -11.90
N VAL A 266 8.61 13.53 -10.60
CA VAL A 266 9.90 13.38 -9.90
C VAL A 266 10.50 11.98 -10.11
N MET A 267 9.69 10.95 -9.90
CA MET A 267 10.08 9.56 -10.14
C MET A 267 10.29 9.26 -11.64
N TYR A 268 9.43 9.76 -12.53
CA TYR A 268 9.59 9.62 -13.97
C TYR A 268 10.92 10.20 -14.45
N THR A 269 11.27 11.43 -14.03
CA THR A 269 12.52 12.10 -14.38
C THR A 269 13.72 11.23 -14.02
N ALA A 270 13.75 10.66 -12.83
CA ALA A 270 14.83 9.76 -12.40
C ALA A 270 14.88 8.48 -13.28
N PHE A 271 13.75 7.82 -13.50
CA PHE A 271 13.66 6.59 -14.28
C PHE A 271 14.04 6.80 -15.75
N LYS A 272 13.58 7.89 -16.36
CA LYS A 272 13.83 8.25 -17.77
C LYS A 272 15.27 8.70 -18.00
N ALA A 273 15.83 9.49 -17.08
CA ALA A 273 17.23 9.92 -17.13
C ALA A 273 18.18 8.71 -17.00
N LEU A 274 17.89 7.77 -16.10
CA LEU A 274 18.61 6.50 -16.01
C LEU A 274 18.53 5.70 -17.33
N GLY A 275 17.33 5.50 -17.88
CA GLY A 275 17.13 4.54 -18.97
C GLY A 275 17.71 3.17 -18.60
N ASP A 276 18.27 2.43 -19.56
CA ASP A 276 18.88 1.11 -19.34
C ASP A 276 20.29 1.14 -18.71
N SER A 277 20.73 2.26 -18.09
CA SER A 277 22.09 2.39 -17.53
C SER A 277 22.35 1.64 -16.21
N VAL A 278 21.34 0.95 -15.66
CA VAL A 278 21.45 0.09 -14.47
C VAL A 278 20.57 -1.17 -14.59
N ASP A 279 20.94 -2.27 -13.93
CA ASP A 279 20.12 -3.49 -13.84
C ASP A 279 18.84 -3.24 -13.01
N TYR A 280 18.96 -2.46 -11.93
CA TYR A 280 17.95 -2.30 -10.89
C TYR A 280 17.75 -0.85 -10.45
N VAL A 281 16.51 -0.50 -10.13
CA VAL A 281 16.13 0.80 -9.57
C VAL A 281 15.47 0.60 -8.20
N GLN A 282 16.08 1.16 -7.17
CA GLN A 282 15.52 1.30 -5.83
C GLN A 282 14.83 2.67 -5.71
N VAL A 283 13.70 2.72 -5.01
CA VAL A 283 12.97 3.95 -4.67
C VAL A 283 13.02 4.20 -3.17
N CYS A 284 13.05 5.48 -2.79
CA CYS A 284 12.97 5.93 -1.41
C CYS A 284 12.27 7.30 -1.33
N ASP A 285 11.49 7.49 -0.27
CA ASP A 285 10.90 8.78 0.07
C ASP A 285 11.92 9.56 0.93
N SER A 286 12.14 10.84 0.63
CA SER A 286 13.25 11.66 1.18
C SER A 286 13.23 11.91 2.70
N ASP A 287 12.22 11.42 3.40
CA ASP A 287 12.13 11.44 4.86
C ASP A 287 12.64 10.17 5.55
N THR A 288 13.08 9.19 4.75
CA THR A 288 13.29 7.82 5.19
C THR A 288 14.76 7.55 5.46
N VAL A 289 15.04 7.04 6.65
CA VAL A 289 16.36 6.54 7.07
C VAL A 289 16.49 5.07 6.65
N LEU A 290 17.49 4.78 5.83
CA LEU A 290 17.73 3.45 5.26
C LEU A 290 18.71 2.63 6.11
N ASP A 291 18.46 1.33 6.23
CA ASP A 291 19.41 0.37 6.81
C ASP A 291 20.62 0.13 5.87
N PRO A 292 21.87 0.02 6.38
CA PRO A 292 23.04 -0.20 5.54
C PRO A 292 22.97 -1.41 4.60
N ALA A 293 22.25 -2.48 4.98
CA ALA A 293 22.08 -3.67 4.17
C ALA A 293 20.82 -3.66 3.29
N CYS A 294 20.01 -2.60 3.32
CA CYS A 294 18.68 -2.61 2.69
C CYS A 294 18.72 -2.93 1.18
N THR A 295 19.69 -2.38 0.45
CA THR A 295 19.89 -2.59 -0.99
C THR A 295 20.32 -4.01 -1.31
N ILE A 296 21.33 -4.54 -0.60
CA ILE A 296 21.87 -5.88 -0.88
C ILE A 296 20.87 -6.99 -0.50
N GLU A 297 20.06 -6.78 0.54
CA GLU A 297 19.01 -7.71 0.96
C GLU A 297 17.80 -7.73 0.01
N MET A 298 17.46 -6.63 -0.66
CA MET A 298 16.49 -6.64 -1.76
C MET A 298 17.04 -7.28 -3.04
N LEU A 299 18.30 -6.99 -3.39
CA LEU A 299 18.92 -7.53 -4.61
C LEU A 299 18.96 -9.07 -4.62
N LYS A 300 19.28 -9.69 -3.48
CA LYS A 300 19.26 -11.16 -3.31
C LYS A 300 17.93 -11.78 -3.73
N ILE A 301 16.81 -11.19 -3.30
CA ILE A 301 15.44 -11.68 -3.59
C ILE A 301 15.10 -11.54 -5.08
N LEU A 302 15.64 -10.53 -5.76
CA LEU A 302 15.45 -10.35 -7.19
C LEU A 302 16.30 -11.35 -7.99
N GLU A 303 17.60 -11.50 -7.67
CA GLU A 303 18.50 -12.42 -8.38
C GLU A 303 18.21 -13.91 -8.08
N GLU A 304 17.53 -14.24 -6.98
CA GLU A 304 17.07 -15.62 -6.68
C GLU A 304 15.96 -16.13 -7.61
N ASP A 305 15.06 -15.25 -8.08
CA ASP A 305 13.91 -15.62 -8.93
C ASP A 305 13.71 -14.61 -10.07
N PRO A 306 14.06 -14.95 -11.32
CA PRO A 306 13.85 -14.09 -12.49
C PRO A 306 12.41 -13.62 -12.70
N MET A 307 11.41 -14.34 -12.18
CA MET A 307 10.01 -13.94 -12.25
C MET A 307 9.61 -12.89 -11.22
N VAL A 308 10.46 -12.55 -10.24
CA VAL A 308 10.21 -11.42 -9.33
C VAL A 308 10.61 -10.12 -10.03
N GLY A 309 9.63 -9.28 -10.32
CA GLY A 309 9.83 -7.99 -10.99
C GLY A 309 10.07 -6.83 -10.03
N GLY A 310 9.69 -6.98 -8.76
CA GLY A 310 9.94 -6.02 -7.70
C GLY A 310 9.80 -6.60 -6.28
N VAL A 311 10.47 -5.97 -5.32
CA VAL A 311 10.50 -6.35 -3.90
C VAL A 311 10.39 -5.10 -3.01
N GLY A 312 9.75 -5.23 -1.84
CA GLY A 312 9.73 -4.20 -0.79
C GLY A 312 10.39 -4.66 0.52
N GLY A 313 10.89 -3.71 1.31
CA GLY A 313 11.42 -3.98 2.65
C GLY A 313 10.40 -3.74 3.78
N ASP A 314 10.84 -3.95 5.02
CA ASP A 314 10.11 -3.61 6.25
C ASP A 314 10.24 -2.11 6.54
N VAL A 315 9.16 -1.37 6.25
CA VAL A 315 9.07 0.05 6.59
C VAL A 315 8.57 0.18 8.03
N GLN A 316 9.40 0.77 8.88
CA GLN A 316 9.07 1.08 10.28
C GLN A 316 8.85 2.59 10.44
N ILE A 317 8.33 3.00 11.60
CA ILE A 317 8.14 4.42 11.93
C ILE A 317 9.33 4.92 12.75
N LEU A 318 9.98 5.97 12.23
CA LEU A 318 11.07 6.69 12.87
C LEU A 318 10.58 7.42 14.12
N ASN A 319 9.65 8.36 13.95
CA ASN A 319 9.16 9.25 15.00
C ASN A 319 8.06 8.65 15.91
N LYS A 320 8.17 7.35 16.19
CA LYS A 320 7.18 6.49 16.87
C LYS A 320 6.79 6.89 18.30
N TYR A 321 7.43 7.89 18.89
CA TYR A 321 7.14 8.39 20.24
C TYR A 321 6.77 9.88 20.30
N ASP A 322 6.72 10.58 19.16
CA ASP A 322 6.23 11.98 19.09
C ASP A 322 4.78 12.12 19.58
N SER A 323 3.92 11.14 19.28
CA SER A 323 2.53 11.15 19.73
C SER A 323 1.92 9.74 19.77
N TRP A 324 0.73 9.64 20.38
CA TRP A 324 -0.06 8.41 20.36
C TRP A 324 -0.44 7.96 18.93
N ILE A 325 -0.54 8.89 17.97
CA ILE A 325 -0.82 8.60 16.55
C ILE A 325 0.41 7.96 15.87
N SER A 326 1.61 8.52 16.06
CA SER A 326 2.82 7.93 15.47
C SER A 326 3.15 6.59 16.13
N PHE A 327 2.88 6.46 17.43
CA PHE A 327 2.98 5.19 18.17
C PHE A 327 2.02 4.12 17.64
N LEU A 328 0.72 4.39 17.56
CA LEU A 328 -0.26 3.42 17.02
C LEU A 328 -0.02 3.12 15.53
N SER A 329 0.48 4.09 14.77
CA SER A 329 0.93 3.85 13.39
C SER A 329 2.12 2.90 13.34
N SER A 330 3.06 2.96 14.30
CA SER A 330 4.22 2.06 14.34
C SER A 330 3.85 0.58 14.54
N VAL A 331 2.88 0.27 15.40
CA VAL A 331 2.39 -1.12 15.57
C VAL A 331 1.55 -1.56 14.36
N ARG A 332 0.78 -0.65 13.75
CA ARG A 332 0.05 -0.95 12.51
C ARG A 332 0.96 -1.23 11.32
N TYR A 333 2.02 -0.45 11.16
CA TYR A 333 3.03 -0.64 10.12
C TYR A 333 3.68 -2.01 10.27
N TRP A 334 4.11 -2.38 11.49
CA TRP A 334 4.67 -3.71 11.72
C TRP A 334 3.70 -4.82 11.29
N MET A 335 2.40 -4.70 11.59
CA MET A 335 1.38 -5.65 11.09
C MET A 335 1.19 -5.63 9.57
N ALA A 336 1.32 -4.46 8.92
CA ALA A 336 1.20 -4.34 7.47
C ALA A 336 2.33 -5.09 6.76
N PHE A 337 3.57 -4.90 7.20
CA PHE A 337 4.73 -5.53 6.56
C PHE A 337 4.88 -7.00 7.00
N ASN A 338 4.91 -7.25 8.31
CA ASN A 338 5.31 -8.56 8.84
C ASN A 338 4.17 -9.59 8.89
N ILE A 339 2.90 -9.19 8.71
CA ILE A 339 1.77 -10.12 8.54
C ILE A 339 1.20 -10.03 7.13
N GLU A 340 0.64 -8.87 6.74
CA GLU A 340 -0.14 -8.75 5.50
C GLU A 340 0.77 -8.89 4.26
N ARG A 341 1.89 -8.16 4.19
CA ARG A 341 2.86 -8.27 3.07
C ARG A 341 3.68 -9.56 3.12
N ALA A 342 4.03 -10.08 4.30
CA ALA A 342 4.68 -11.37 4.44
C ALA A 342 3.81 -12.52 3.87
N CYS A 343 2.51 -12.53 4.18
CA CYS A 343 1.57 -13.47 3.59
C CYS A 343 1.45 -13.32 2.07
N GLN A 344 1.33 -12.08 1.55
CA GLN A 344 1.30 -11.84 0.11
C GLN A 344 2.61 -12.27 -0.59
N SER A 345 3.75 -12.09 0.08
CA SER A 345 5.06 -12.52 -0.41
C SER A 345 5.16 -14.03 -0.53
N TYR A 346 4.59 -14.80 0.42
CA TYR A 346 4.52 -16.27 0.34
C TYR A 346 3.97 -16.75 -1.02
N PHE A 347 2.96 -16.04 -1.53
CA PHE A 347 2.28 -16.30 -2.79
C PHE A 347 2.79 -15.46 -3.98
N GLY A 348 3.84 -14.64 -3.79
CA GLY A 348 4.46 -13.80 -4.82
C GLY A 348 3.58 -12.65 -5.33
N CYS A 349 2.59 -12.21 -4.54
CA CYS A 349 1.54 -11.28 -4.96
C CYS A 349 1.42 -10.05 -4.04
N VAL A 350 2.55 -9.46 -3.62
CA VAL A 350 2.57 -8.21 -2.85
C VAL A 350 1.86 -7.10 -3.65
N GLN A 351 0.68 -6.69 -3.20
CA GLN A 351 -0.18 -5.75 -3.95
C GLN A 351 0.28 -4.29 -3.87
N CYS A 352 1.21 -3.98 -2.97
CA CYS A 352 1.77 -2.63 -2.81
C CYS A 352 3.15 -2.72 -2.14
N ILE A 353 4.20 -2.66 -2.95
CA ILE A 353 5.52 -2.20 -2.51
C ILE A 353 5.36 -0.72 -2.14
N SER A 354 6.10 -0.23 -1.13
CA SER A 354 5.89 1.10 -0.54
C SER A 354 7.02 2.05 -0.89
N GLY A 355 6.69 3.33 -1.19
CA GLY A 355 7.63 4.37 -1.60
C GLY A 355 8.93 4.50 -0.78
N PRO A 356 8.88 4.42 0.57
CA PRO A 356 10.07 4.49 1.43
C PRO A 356 11.15 3.44 1.14
N LEU A 357 10.78 2.23 0.69
CA LEU A 357 11.73 1.14 0.45
C LEU A 357 11.17 0.07 -0.51
N GLY A 358 11.54 0.18 -1.78
CA GLY A 358 11.28 -0.83 -2.80
C GLY A 358 12.32 -0.87 -3.90
N MET A 359 12.51 -2.02 -4.54
CA MET A 359 13.45 -2.20 -5.67
C MET A 359 12.76 -2.96 -6.81
N TYR A 360 13.06 -2.55 -8.05
CA TYR A 360 12.44 -3.05 -9.27
C TYR A 360 13.48 -3.41 -10.33
N ARG A 361 13.18 -4.41 -11.17
CA ARG A 361 13.96 -4.72 -12.38
C ARG A 361 13.85 -3.56 -13.36
N ASN A 362 14.95 -2.91 -13.69
CA ASN A 362 14.93 -1.72 -14.55
C ASN A 362 14.44 -2.05 -15.97
N SER A 363 14.90 -3.19 -16.52
CA SER A 363 14.47 -3.71 -17.83
C SER A 363 12.99 -4.09 -17.92
N LEU A 364 12.25 -4.13 -16.79
CA LEU A 364 10.79 -4.23 -16.73
C LEU A 364 10.16 -2.84 -16.52
N LEU A 365 10.75 -2.01 -15.65
CA LEU A 365 10.34 -0.63 -15.38
C LEU A 365 10.26 0.21 -16.65
N GLN A 366 11.32 0.23 -17.47
CA GLN A 366 11.37 0.99 -18.72
C GLN A 366 10.27 0.57 -19.70
N ARG A 367 9.93 -0.73 -19.77
CA ARG A 367 8.87 -1.27 -20.65
C ARG A 367 7.47 -0.78 -20.30
N PHE A 368 7.23 -0.37 -19.06
CA PHE A 368 5.92 0.13 -18.63
C PHE A 368 5.90 1.59 -18.20
N LEU A 369 7.01 2.32 -18.36
CA LEU A 369 7.21 3.68 -17.83
C LEU A 369 6.15 4.68 -18.33
N GLU A 370 5.95 4.80 -19.64
CA GLU A 370 4.95 5.74 -20.18
C GLU A 370 3.51 5.34 -19.77
N PRO A 371 3.07 4.06 -19.90
CA PRO A 371 1.75 3.65 -19.40
C PRO A 371 1.54 3.78 -17.88
N TRP A 372 2.61 3.73 -17.07
CA TRP A 372 2.55 4.02 -15.63
C TRP A 372 2.41 5.52 -15.36
N TYR A 373 3.11 6.34 -16.13
CA TYR A 373 3.06 7.79 -16.01
C TYR A 373 1.68 8.35 -16.41
N HIS A 374 1.21 8.04 -17.63
CA HIS A 374 -0.04 8.53 -18.20
C HIS A 374 -1.31 7.86 -17.63
N GLN A 375 -1.27 7.36 -16.39
CA GLN A 375 -2.41 6.72 -15.75
C GLN A 375 -3.59 7.70 -15.61
N THR A 376 -4.71 7.36 -16.23
CA THR A 376 -6.01 8.01 -16.01
C THR A 376 -6.96 7.10 -15.25
N PHE A 377 -7.94 7.70 -14.57
CA PHE A 377 -9.07 7.02 -13.97
C PHE A 377 -10.32 7.89 -14.14
N LEU A 378 -11.38 7.32 -14.71
CA LEU A 378 -12.63 8.03 -15.06
C LEU A 378 -12.35 9.38 -15.77
N GLY A 379 -11.45 9.36 -16.75
CA GLY A 379 -11.03 10.52 -17.56
C GLY A 379 -9.94 11.41 -16.96
N SER A 380 -9.69 11.34 -15.64
CA SER A 380 -8.76 12.25 -14.96
C SER A 380 -7.36 11.65 -14.75
N LYS A 381 -6.29 12.45 -14.90
CA LYS A 381 -4.90 12.07 -14.58
C LYS A 381 -4.76 11.76 -13.08
N CYS A 382 -4.09 10.66 -12.74
CA CYS A 382 -3.95 10.22 -11.34
C CYS A 382 -2.80 10.94 -10.62
N SER A 383 -3.12 11.77 -9.61
CA SER A 383 -2.14 12.58 -8.85
C SER A 383 -1.61 11.95 -7.55
N PHE A 384 -1.94 10.69 -7.27
CA PHE A 384 -1.51 10.00 -6.05
C PHE A 384 -1.54 8.47 -6.21
N GLY A 385 -0.72 7.76 -5.43
CA GLY A 385 -0.78 6.30 -5.29
C GLY A 385 0.24 5.57 -6.16
N ASP A 386 1.39 6.19 -6.33
CA ASP A 386 2.34 5.97 -7.42
C ASP A 386 3.11 4.66 -7.23
N ASP A 387 3.54 4.37 -6.00
CA ASP A 387 4.14 3.09 -5.59
C ASP A 387 3.18 1.90 -5.75
N ARG A 388 1.88 2.09 -5.46
CA ARG A 388 0.87 1.05 -5.67
C ARG A 388 0.57 0.83 -7.14
N HIS A 389 0.50 1.89 -7.95
CA HIS A 389 0.36 1.74 -9.40
C HIS A 389 1.60 1.09 -10.02
N LEU A 390 2.80 1.45 -9.55
CA LEU A 390 4.07 0.86 -9.94
C LEU A 390 4.08 -0.66 -9.67
N THR A 391 3.65 -1.06 -8.47
CA THR A 391 3.46 -2.48 -8.11
C THR A 391 2.42 -3.17 -9.02
N ASN A 392 1.29 -2.52 -9.30
CA ASN A 392 0.26 -3.00 -10.22
C ASN A 392 0.77 -3.20 -11.66
N ARG A 393 1.70 -2.36 -12.13
CA ARG A 393 2.29 -2.51 -13.46
C ARG A 393 3.22 -3.72 -13.53
N VAL A 394 4.02 -4.01 -12.50
CA VAL A 394 4.77 -5.29 -12.38
C VAL A 394 3.82 -6.48 -12.45
N LEU A 395 2.76 -6.47 -11.62
CA LEU A 395 1.75 -7.54 -11.58
C LEU A 395 1.01 -7.70 -12.92
N SER A 396 0.68 -6.62 -13.64
CA SER A 396 -0.02 -6.70 -14.94
C SER A 396 0.80 -7.40 -16.04
N PHE A 397 2.13 -7.42 -15.93
CA PHE A 397 3.02 -8.18 -16.81
C PHE A 397 3.18 -9.65 -16.41
N GLY A 398 2.55 -10.09 -15.31
CA GLY A 398 2.66 -11.47 -14.80
C GLY A 398 3.93 -11.75 -13.99
N TYR A 399 4.68 -10.70 -13.61
CA TYR A 399 5.80 -10.83 -12.69
C TYR A 399 5.30 -10.87 -11.24
N LYS A 400 5.97 -11.69 -10.42
CA LYS A 400 5.76 -11.76 -8.97
C LYS A 400 6.24 -10.47 -8.30
N THR A 401 5.66 -10.15 -7.17
CA THR A 401 6.11 -9.09 -6.26
C THR A 401 6.32 -9.66 -4.85
N LYS A 402 7.47 -9.34 -4.25
CA LYS A 402 7.95 -9.92 -2.99
C LYS A 402 8.07 -8.88 -1.86
N PHE A 403 8.22 -9.37 -0.64
CA PHE A 403 8.62 -8.57 0.52
C PHE A 403 9.76 -9.30 1.27
N THR A 404 10.66 -8.56 1.91
CA THR A 404 11.69 -9.14 2.78
C THR A 404 11.89 -8.30 4.05
N ALA A 405 11.72 -8.93 5.22
CA ALA A 405 11.95 -8.31 6.53
C ALA A 405 13.45 -8.10 6.85
N ARG A 406 14.36 -8.56 5.97
CA ARG A 406 15.81 -8.36 6.08
C ARG A 406 16.28 -7.02 5.50
N SER A 407 15.48 -6.40 4.64
CA SER A 407 15.71 -5.02 4.17
C SER A 407 14.81 -4.10 4.98
N GLN A 408 15.39 -3.08 5.66
CA GLN A 408 14.64 -2.26 6.62
C GLN A 408 14.84 -0.76 6.38
N CYS A 409 13.87 0.04 6.82
CA CYS A 409 13.99 1.49 6.89
C CYS A 409 13.06 2.10 7.94
N GLN A 410 13.26 3.38 8.27
CA GLN A 410 12.41 4.14 9.18
C GLN A 410 11.96 5.45 8.53
N THR A 411 10.65 5.63 8.32
CA THR A 411 10.02 6.83 7.72
C THR A 411 9.28 7.65 8.78
N GLU A 412 9.02 8.93 8.53
CA GLU A 412 8.17 9.77 9.39
C GLU A 412 6.69 9.42 9.21
N THR A 413 5.89 9.63 10.26
CA THR A 413 4.44 9.59 10.12
C THR A 413 3.77 10.76 10.86
N PRO A 414 2.68 11.35 10.31
CA PRO A 414 2.06 12.53 10.88
C PRO A 414 1.66 12.36 12.35
N THR A 415 2.21 13.21 13.20
CA THR A 415 1.98 13.21 14.65
C THR A 415 0.57 13.67 15.05
N GLN A 416 -0.07 14.48 14.20
CA GLN A 416 -1.41 15.05 14.41
C GLN A 416 -2.51 14.18 13.79
N TYR A 417 -3.54 13.85 14.57
CA TYR A 417 -4.66 12.99 14.17
C TYR A 417 -5.32 13.40 12.84
N LEU A 418 -5.63 14.68 12.64
CA LEU A 418 -6.28 15.16 11.41
C LEU A 418 -5.36 15.04 10.18
N ARG A 419 -4.06 15.33 10.33
CA ARG A 419 -3.07 15.19 9.24
C ARG A 419 -2.87 13.72 8.85
N TRP A 420 -2.80 12.85 9.85
CA TRP A 420 -2.82 11.39 9.69
C TRP A 420 -4.10 10.92 8.97
N LEU A 421 -5.28 11.36 9.42
CA LEU A 421 -6.57 10.96 8.84
C LEU A 421 -6.73 11.38 7.37
N ASN A 422 -6.25 12.57 7.01
CA ASN A 422 -6.16 13.01 5.61
C ASN A 422 -5.21 12.11 4.78
N GLN A 423 -4.05 11.73 5.33
CA GLN A 423 -3.11 10.80 4.70
C GLN A 423 -3.76 9.41 4.48
N GLN A 424 -4.45 8.86 5.49
CA GLN A 424 -5.17 7.59 5.40
C GLN A 424 -6.34 7.63 4.40
N THR A 425 -7.03 8.77 4.31
CA THR A 425 -8.07 9.00 3.29
C THR A 425 -7.47 8.98 1.88
N ARG A 426 -6.34 9.68 1.66
CA ARG A 426 -5.60 9.67 0.38
C ARG A 426 -5.12 8.25 0.00
N TRP A 427 -4.61 7.49 0.96
CA TRP A 427 -4.21 6.09 0.73
C TRP A 427 -5.40 5.19 0.41
N SER A 428 -6.56 5.41 1.05
CA SER A 428 -7.79 4.67 0.78
C SER A 428 -8.32 4.93 -0.64
N LYS A 429 -8.21 6.16 -1.16
CA LYS A 429 -8.54 6.48 -2.57
C LYS A 429 -7.64 5.72 -3.55
N SER A 430 -6.33 5.72 -3.31
CA SER A 430 -5.39 4.91 -4.09
C SER A 430 -5.72 3.42 -3.98
N TYR A 431 -6.04 2.91 -2.79
CA TYR A 431 -6.38 1.50 -2.61
C TYR A 431 -7.59 1.09 -3.47
N PHE A 432 -8.73 1.78 -3.38
CA PHE A 432 -9.91 1.40 -4.18
C PHE A 432 -9.67 1.52 -5.69
N ARG A 433 -8.98 2.56 -6.15
CA ARG A 433 -8.64 2.74 -7.57
C ARG A 433 -7.73 1.64 -8.08
N GLU A 434 -6.65 1.35 -7.35
CA GLU A 434 -5.68 0.34 -7.73
C GLU A 434 -6.21 -1.08 -7.55
N TRP A 435 -7.16 -1.32 -6.64
CA TRP A 435 -7.87 -2.59 -6.48
C TRP A 435 -8.73 -2.92 -7.70
N LEU A 436 -9.49 -1.94 -8.22
CA LEU A 436 -10.22 -2.09 -9.49
C LEU A 436 -9.26 -2.35 -10.67
N TYR A 437 -8.11 -1.67 -10.72
CA TYR A 437 -7.09 -1.93 -11.75
C TYR A 437 -6.41 -3.29 -11.60
N ASN A 438 -6.19 -3.75 -10.36
CA ASN A 438 -5.54 -5.02 -10.03
C ASN A 438 -6.41 -6.22 -10.44
N ALA A 439 -7.73 -6.11 -10.27
CA ALA A 439 -8.70 -7.16 -10.61
C ALA A 439 -8.65 -7.61 -12.07
N LEU A 440 -8.25 -6.73 -13.00
CA LEU A 440 -8.03 -7.04 -14.41
C LEU A 440 -6.95 -8.13 -14.63
N TRP A 441 -6.06 -8.35 -13.65
CA TRP A 441 -4.86 -9.18 -13.77
C TRP A 441 -4.84 -10.40 -12.84
N PHE A 442 -5.89 -10.65 -12.04
CA PHE A 442 -5.99 -11.81 -11.13
C PHE A 442 -5.64 -13.15 -11.82
N HIS A 443 -6.07 -13.31 -13.08
CA HIS A 443 -5.82 -14.49 -13.92
C HIS A 443 -4.34 -14.82 -14.21
N LYS A 444 -3.42 -13.91 -13.87
CA LYS A 444 -1.96 -14.08 -14.03
C LYS A 444 -1.26 -14.55 -12.76
N HIS A 445 -1.98 -14.64 -11.63
CA HIS A 445 -1.42 -14.79 -10.29
C HIS A 445 -2.08 -15.92 -9.49
N SER A 446 -1.65 -16.09 -8.24
CA SER A 446 -2.19 -17.09 -7.32
C SER A 446 -3.65 -16.81 -6.95
N LEU A 447 -4.42 -17.86 -6.69
CA LEU A 447 -5.80 -17.73 -6.18
C LEU A 447 -5.87 -16.98 -4.83
N TRP A 448 -4.78 -16.97 -4.06
CA TRP A 448 -4.69 -16.16 -2.83
C TRP A 448 -4.85 -14.67 -3.12
N MET A 449 -4.25 -14.16 -4.21
CA MET A 449 -4.38 -12.76 -4.61
C MET A 449 -5.84 -12.38 -4.89
N THR A 450 -6.57 -13.24 -5.60
CA THR A 450 -8.01 -13.08 -5.87
C THR A 450 -8.82 -13.14 -4.57
N TYR A 451 -8.59 -14.16 -3.75
CA TYR A 451 -9.27 -14.37 -2.46
C TYR A 451 -9.07 -13.20 -1.50
N GLU A 452 -7.82 -12.80 -1.26
CA GLU A 452 -7.49 -11.67 -0.40
C GLU A 452 -8.14 -10.39 -0.91
N SER A 453 -8.08 -10.13 -2.22
CA SER A 453 -8.65 -8.92 -2.80
C SER A 453 -10.17 -8.86 -2.69
N VAL A 454 -10.88 -9.99 -2.80
CA VAL A 454 -12.32 -10.05 -2.52
C VAL A 454 -12.59 -9.78 -1.04
N VAL A 455 -11.89 -10.48 -0.13
CA VAL A 455 -12.09 -10.32 1.32
C VAL A 455 -11.78 -8.89 1.77
N THR A 456 -10.60 -8.35 1.48
CA THR A 456 -10.19 -7.01 1.94
C THR A 456 -10.90 -5.88 1.20
N GLY A 457 -11.32 -6.11 -0.05
CA GLY A 457 -12.11 -5.17 -0.84
C GLY A 457 -13.52 -4.98 -0.29
N PHE A 458 -14.22 -6.08 0.03
CA PHE A 458 -15.62 -6.03 0.46
C PHE A 458 -15.81 -5.91 1.99
N PHE A 459 -14.84 -6.32 2.81
CA PHE A 459 -14.93 -6.25 4.29
C PHE A 459 -15.39 -4.89 4.86
N PRO A 460 -14.97 -3.72 4.36
CA PRO A 460 -15.46 -2.43 4.86
C PRO A 460 -16.98 -2.24 4.74
N PHE A 461 -17.61 -2.75 3.67
CA PHE A 461 -19.06 -2.58 3.47
C PHE A 461 -19.86 -3.51 4.38
N PHE A 462 -19.45 -4.78 4.51
CA PHE A 462 -20.05 -5.71 5.47
C PHE A 462 -19.95 -5.15 6.90
N LEU A 463 -18.81 -4.57 7.27
CA LEU A 463 -18.59 -4.01 8.60
C LEU A 463 -19.42 -2.76 8.87
N VAL A 464 -19.56 -1.84 7.90
CA VAL A 464 -20.48 -0.69 8.00
C VAL A 464 -21.93 -1.17 8.13
N ALA A 465 -22.36 -2.11 7.27
CA ALA A 465 -23.71 -2.67 7.34
C ALA A 465 -23.99 -3.37 8.68
N THR A 466 -22.99 -4.08 9.23
CA THR A 466 -23.07 -4.71 10.56
C THR A 466 -23.29 -3.66 11.64
N VAL A 467 -22.44 -2.63 11.70
CA VAL A 467 -22.52 -1.58 12.72
C VAL A 467 -23.87 -0.85 12.64
N ILE A 468 -24.27 -0.37 11.46
CA ILE A 468 -25.55 0.34 11.32
C ILE A 468 -26.75 -0.56 11.67
N HIS A 469 -26.71 -1.85 11.33
CA HIS A 469 -27.77 -2.78 11.72
C HIS A 469 -27.83 -2.97 13.24
N LEU A 470 -26.70 -3.21 13.89
CA LEU A 470 -26.65 -3.40 15.35
C LEU A 470 -27.06 -2.14 16.12
N PHE A 471 -26.73 -0.95 15.62
CA PHE A 471 -27.01 0.34 16.27
C PHE A 471 -28.44 0.86 16.02
N TYR A 472 -29.23 0.25 15.12
CA TYR A 472 -30.61 0.69 14.84
C TYR A 472 -31.67 -0.44 14.88
N ARG A 473 -31.25 -1.70 14.97
CA ARG A 473 -32.13 -2.88 15.13
C ARG A 473 -31.63 -3.90 16.17
N GLY A 474 -30.49 -3.64 16.81
CA GLY A 474 -29.97 -4.44 17.90
C GLY A 474 -30.32 -3.86 19.27
N ARG A 475 -30.27 -4.71 20.29
CA ARG A 475 -30.30 -4.34 21.71
C ARG A 475 -28.97 -3.72 22.16
N LEU A 476 -28.93 -2.99 23.28
CA LEU A 476 -27.70 -2.45 23.88
C LEU A 476 -26.65 -3.55 24.11
N TRP A 477 -27.10 -4.76 24.51
CA TRP A 477 -26.22 -5.91 24.64
C TRP A 477 -25.52 -6.28 23.33
N ASN A 478 -26.21 -6.17 22.19
CA ASN A 478 -25.63 -6.48 20.87
C ASN A 478 -24.56 -5.46 20.47
N ILE A 479 -24.72 -4.19 20.85
CA ILE A 479 -23.71 -3.13 20.66
C ILE A 479 -22.48 -3.40 21.54
N LEU A 480 -22.69 -3.70 22.83
CA LEU A 480 -21.63 -4.02 23.78
C LEU A 480 -20.85 -5.28 23.38
N LEU A 481 -21.56 -6.35 23.00
CA LEU A 481 -20.98 -7.60 22.52
C LEU A 481 -20.15 -7.39 21.24
N PHE A 482 -20.59 -6.53 20.32
CA PHE A 482 -19.82 -6.17 19.13
C PHE A 482 -18.52 -5.45 19.50
N LEU A 483 -18.57 -4.49 20.43
CA LEU A 483 -17.39 -3.78 20.91
C LEU A 483 -16.39 -4.73 21.61
N LEU A 484 -16.88 -5.64 22.46
CA LEU A 484 -16.09 -6.71 23.09
C LEU A 484 -15.49 -7.68 22.04
N THR A 485 -16.23 -8.01 20.99
CA THR A 485 -15.75 -8.87 19.89
C THR A 485 -14.63 -8.19 19.09
N VAL A 486 -14.75 -6.88 18.80
CA VAL A 486 -13.71 -6.09 18.13
C VAL A 486 -12.44 -6.00 19.00
N GLN A 487 -12.59 -5.87 20.33
CA GLN A 487 -11.47 -5.93 21.27
C GLN A 487 -10.82 -7.32 21.30
N LEU A 488 -11.61 -8.40 21.41
CA LEU A 488 -11.11 -9.78 21.44
C LEU A 488 -10.30 -10.12 20.18
N VAL A 489 -10.81 -9.79 18.99
CA VAL A 489 -10.06 -9.96 17.72
C VAL A 489 -8.80 -9.08 17.70
N GLY A 490 -8.87 -7.87 18.25
CA GLY A 490 -7.72 -6.99 18.47
C GLY A 490 -6.65 -7.63 19.36
N MET A 491 -7.04 -8.22 20.49
CA MET A 491 -6.16 -8.91 21.43
C MET A 491 -5.54 -10.17 20.82
N VAL A 492 -6.31 -11.00 20.11
CA VAL A 492 -5.79 -12.19 19.42
C VAL A 492 -4.71 -11.80 18.41
N LYS A 493 -4.95 -10.78 17.59
CA LYS A 493 -3.95 -10.27 16.63
C LYS A 493 -2.73 -9.64 17.32
N ALA A 494 -2.94 -8.93 18.43
CA ALA A 494 -1.89 -8.30 19.21
C ALA A 494 -0.98 -9.34 19.92
N THR A 495 -1.57 -10.36 20.54
CA THR A 495 -0.86 -11.48 21.18
C THR A 495 -0.04 -12.29 20.16
N TYR A 496 -0.61 -12.60 19.00
CA TYR A 496 0.15 -13.25 17.92
C TYR A 496 1.34 -12.39 17.45
N ALA A 497 1.14 -11.08 17.34
CA ALA A 497 2.20 -10.14 17.01
C ALA A 497 3.28 -10.02 18.11
N CYS A 498 2.91 -10.10 19.40
CA CYS A 498 3.86 -10.18 20.50
C CYS A 498 4.79 -11.39 20.35
N PHE A 499 4.23 -12.57 20.04
CA PHE A 499 5.01 -13.80 19.81
C PHE A 499 5.90 -13.70 18.57
N LEU A 500 5.37 -13.30 17.41
CA LEU A 500 6.14 -13.26 16.16
C LEU A 500 7.21 -12.16 16.15
N ARG A 501 6.99 -11.03 16.85
CA ARG A 501 7.98 -9.95 17.02
C ARG A 501 8.96 -10.19 18.17
N GLY A 502 8.60 -11.03 19.15
CA GLY A 502 9.34 -11.15 20.41
C GLY A 502 9.25 -9.87 21.28
N SER A 503 8.13 -9.13 21.23
CA SER A 503 8.01 -7.85 21.93
C SER A 503 6.59 -7.54 22.39
N LEU A 504 6.41 -7.36 23.71
CA LEU A 504 5.13 -7.00 24.35
C LEU A 504 4.58 -5.64 23.91
N VAL A 505 5.38 -4.78 23.28
CA VAL A 505 4.91 -3.50 22.71
C VAL A 505 3.82 -3.71 21.64
N MET A 506 3.73 -4.90 21.05
CA MET A 506 2.64 -5.22 20.12
C MET A 506 1.26 -5.35 20.78
N ILE A 507 1.14 -5.40 22.11
CA ILE A 507 -0.16 -5.47 22.80
C ILE A 507 -1.08 -4.29 22.42
N PHE A 508 -0.50 -3.10 22.24
CA PHE A 508 -1.22 -1.89 21.86
C PHE A 508 -1.82 -1.93 20.43
N MET A 509 -1.52 -2.96 19.63
CA MET A 509 -2.20 -3.19 18.36
C MET A 509 -3.71 -3.42 18.55
N SER A 510 -4.18 -3.87 19.72
CA SER A 510 -5.61 -4.00 20.01
C SER A 510 -6.33 -2.65 20.09
N LEU A 511 -5.64 -1.56 20.46
CA LEU A 511 -6.18 -0.19 20.42
C LEU A 511 -6.42 0.29 18.98
N TYR A 512 -5.59 -0.16 18.03
CA TYR A 512 -5.74 0.22 16.62
C TYR A 512 -7.07 -0.29 16.02
N SER A 513 -7.62 -1.39 16.51
CA SER A 513 -8.96 -1.87 16.09
C SER A 513 -10.03 -0.79 16.27
N LEU A 514 -9.96 -0.01 17.36
CA LEU A 514 -10.93 1.03 17.66
C LEU A 514 -10.71 2.28 16.80
N LEU A 515 -9.45 2.68 16.60
CA LEU A 515 -9.07 3.73 15.65
C LEU A 515 -9.49 3.37 14.19
N TYR A 516 -9.50 2.07 13.85
CA TYR A 516 -10.06 1.60 12.59
C TYR A 516 -11.59 1.77 12.52
N MET A 517 -12.31 1.40 13.59
CA MET A 517 -13.78 1.53 13.65
C MET A 517 -14.29 2.98 13.69
N SER A 518 -13.63 3.86 14.44
CA SER A 518 -14.06 5.26 14.60
C SER A 518 -13.64 6.12 13.41
N SER A 519 -12.44 5.93 12.88
CA SER A 519 -11.79 6.89 11.99
C SER A 519 -11.59 6.36 10.58
N LEU A 520 -11.05 5.15 10.43
CA LEU A 520 -10.66 4.62 9.11
C LEU A 520 -11.82 4.02 8.32
N LEU A 521 -12.78 3.40 9.01
CA LEU A 521 -13.96 2.83 8.38
C LEU A 521 -14.80 3.89 7.64
N PRO A 522 -15.22 5.02 8.25
CA PRO A 522 -15.91 6.08 7.52
C PRO A 522 -15.00 6.81 6.53
N ALA A 523 -13.70 6.99 6.83
CA ALA A 523 -12.75 7.58 5.88
C ALA A 523 -12.58 6.73 4.61
N LYS A 524 -12.69 5.39 4.68
CA LYS A 524 -12.73 4.51 3.50
C LYS A 524 -13.98 4.74 2.66
N ILE A 525 -15.17 4.80 3.27
CA ILE A 525 -16.42 5.06 2.53
C ILE A 525 -16.37 6.45 1.86
N PHE A 526 -15.94 7.48 2.59
CA PHE A 526 -15.75 8.82 2.05
C PHE A 526 -14.68 8.90 0.96
N ALA A 527 -13.59 8.14 1.10
CA ALA A 527 -12.56 8.01 0.06
C ALA A 527 -13.15 7.45 -1.24
N LEU A 528 -13.98 6.41 -1.17
CA LEU A 528 -14.67 5.84 -2.33
C LEU A 528 -15.65 6.84 -2.96
N LEU A 529 -16.53 7.46 -2.15
CA LEU A 529 -17.50 8.46 -2.61
C LEU A 529 -16.86 9.71 -3.23
N THR A 530 -15.59 9.98 -2.91
CA THR A 530 -14.85 11.16 -3.42
C THR A 530 -13.60 10.78 -4.23
N ILE A 531 -13.55 9.56 -4.78
CA ILE A 531 -12.37 8.95 -5.42
C ILE A 531 -11.79 9.79 -6.57
N ASN A 532 -12.64 10.45 -7.37
CA ASN A 532 -12.24 11.29 -8.50
C ASN A 532 -11.76 12.70 -8.10
N LYS A 533 -11.96 13.14 -6.84
CA LYS A 533 -11.52 14.48 -6.41
C LYS A 533 -10.03 14.45 -6.04
N ALA A 534 -9.21 15.13 -6.84
CA ALA A 534 -7.75 15.14 -6.70
C ALA A 534 -7.20 16.04 -5.58
N GLY A 535 -7.91 17.14 -5.23
CA GLY A 535 -7.41 18.24 -4.37
C GLY A 535 -7.20 17.95 -2.87
N TRP A 536 -7.09 16.69 -2.46
CA TRP A 536 -6.92 16.30 -1.04
C TRP A 536 -5.48 15.86 -0.74
N GLY A 537 -4.51 16.61 -1.27
CA GLY A 537 -3.10 16.41 -0.98
C GLY A 537 -2.77 16.68 0.49
N THR A 538 -1.80 15.93 1.02
CA THR A 538 -1.08 16.33 2.24
C THR A 538 -0.10 17.43 1.85
N SER A 539 -0.13 18.59 2.52
CA SER A 539 0.79 19.69 2.21
C SER A 539 2.25 19.34 2.52
N GLY A 540 3.18 20.06 1.88
CA GLY A 540 4.62 19.95 2.11
C GLY A 540 4.97 20.14 3.59
N ARG A 541 6.03 19.49 4.05
CA ARG A 541 6.33 19.39 5.50
C ARG A 541 6.73 20.73 6.11
N ARG A 542 7.41 21.57 5.33
CA ARG A 542 7.77 22.94 5.69
C ARG A 542 6.58 23.93 5.76
N LYS A 543 5.43 23.60 5.14
CA LYS A 543 4.22 24.45 5.11
C LYS A 543 2.98 23.60 5.45
N ILE A 544 2.72 23.40 6.75
CA ILE A 544 1.59 22.59 7.24
C ILE A 544 0.29 23.38 7.08
N VAL A 545 -0.57 22.96 6.16
CA VAL A 545 -1.92 23.53 5.95
C VAL A 545 -2.94 22.62 6.63
N VAL A 546 -3.75 23.18 7.53
CA VAL A 546 -4.81 22.44 8.23
C VAL A 546 -5.98 22.20 7.27
N ASN A 547 -6.17 20.94 6.86
CA ASN A 547 -7.30 20.54 6.04
C ASN A 547 -8.35 19.80 6.89
N LEU A 548 -9.49 20.45 7.15
CA LEU A 548 -10.57 19.92 7.99
C LEU A 548 -11.40 18.81 7.33
N ILE A 549 -11.22 18.53 6.03
CA ILE A 549 -12.08 17.56 5.31
C ILE A 549 -12.06 16.16 5.94
N GLY A 550 -10.93 15.72 6.50
CA GLY A 550 -10.79 14.42 7.14
C GLY A 550 -11.68 14.25 8.37
N ALA A 551 -12.06 15.35 9.04
CA ALA A 551 -12.99 15.30 10.17
C ALA A 551 -14.43 15.00 9.71
N VAL A 552 -14.87 15.52 8.56
CA VAL A 552 -16.25 15.39 8.05
C VAL A 552 -16.79 13.94 8.10
N PRO A 553 -16.13 12.92 7.53
CA PRO A 553 -16.65 11.56 7.59
C PRO A 553 -16.69 10.97 9.01
N VAL A 554 -15.78 11.38 9.89
CA VAL A 554 -15.76 10.91 11.29
C VAL A 554 -16.86 11.59 12.11
N THR A 555 -17.11 12.88 11.90
CA THR A 555 -18.22 13.60 12.55
C THR A 555 -19.57 13.03 12.11
N VAL A 556 -19.77 12.81 10.80
CA VAL A 556 -21.01 12.19 10.28
C VAL A 556 -21.18 10.77 10.83
N TRP A 557 -20.12 9.97 10.87
CA TRP A 557 -20.16 8.63 11.46
C TRP A 557 -20.50 8.66 12.95
N ALA A 558 -19.86 9.52 13.74
CA ALA A 558 -20.14 9.68 15.15
C ALA A 558 -21.59 10.11 15.41
N LEU A 559 -22.14 11.06 14.64
CA LEU A 559 -23.54 11.48 14.76
C LEU A 559 -24.52 10.35 14.42
N VAL A 560 -24.25 9.54 13.40
CA VAL A 560 -25.07 8.37 13.06
C VAL A 560 -25.01 7.30 14.16
N LEU A 561 -23.83 7.02 14.72
CA LEU A 561 -23.71 6.05 15.82
C LEU A 561 -24.37 6.55 17.11
N LEU A 562 -24.25 7.84 17.44
CA LEU A 562 -24.93 8.44 18.60
C LEU A 562 -26.46 8.44 18.42
N GLY A 563 -26.95 8.75 17.21
CA GLY A 563 -28.38 8.65 16.88
C GLY A 563 -28.91 7.23 16.99
N GLY A 564 -28.12 6.24 16.56
CA GLY A 564 -28.44 4.82 16.75
C GLY A 564 -28.51 4.42 18.23
N VAL A 565 -27.47 4.73 19.03
CA VAL A 565 -27.48 4.44 20.48
C VAL A 565 -28.67 5.10 21.17
N ALA A 566 -28.97 6.37 20.88
CA ALA A 566 -30.13 7.07 21.44
C ALA A 566 -31.46 6.42 21.04
N TYR A 567 -31.57 5.94 19.81
CA TYR A 567 -32.76 5.21 19.33
C TYR A 567 -32.92 3.84 20.01
N THR A 568 -31.86 3.03 20.10
CA THR A 568 -31.89 1.75 20.83
C THR A 568 -32.21 1.95 22.32
N VAL A 569 -31.62 2.95 22.98
CA VAL A 569 -31.96 3.30 24.38
C VAL A 569 -33.43 3.67 24.50
N TYR A 570 -33.95 4.52 23.61
CA TYR A 570 -35.38 4.91 23.62
C TYR A 570 -36.30 3.69 23.46
N CYS A 571 -36.01 2.80 22.50
CA CYS A 571 -36.78 1.56 22.32
C CYS A 571 -36.71 0.65 23.56
N GLU A 572 -35.54 0.46 24.16
CA GLU A 572 -35.40 -0.35 25.37
C GLU A 572 -36.02 0.29 26.62
N THR A 573 -36.15 1.62 26.70
CA THR A 573 -36.92 2.23 27.80
C THR A 573 -38.44 1.93 27.75
N GLN A 574 -38.94 1.35 26.65
CA GLN A 574 -40.33 0.88 26.52
C GLN A 574 -40.49 -0.61 26.88
N GLU A 575 -39.41 -1.40 26.95
CA GLU A 575 -39.42 -2.84 27.28
C GLU A 575 -38.58 -3.11 28.54
N PRO A 576 -39.15 -3.62 29.65
CA PRO A 576 -38.37 -3.86 30.87
C PRO A 576 -37.31 -4.93 30.66
N PHE A 577 -36.03 -4.55 30.78
CA PHE A 577 -34.87 -5.45 30.72
C PHE A 577 -35.07 -6.69 31.61
N SER A 578 -34.78 -7.87 31.06
CA SER A 578 -34.68 -9.10 31.86
C SER A 578 -33.48 -9.04 32.82
N GLU A 579 -33.55 -9.74 33.95
CA GLU A 579 -32.44 -9.80 34.92
C GLU A 579 -31.16 -10.40 34.32
N THR A 580 -31.29 -11.33 33.37
CA THR A 580 -30.15 -11.89 32.62
C THR A 580 -29.50 -10.85 31.71
N GLU A 581 -30.28 -10.02 31.01
CA GLU A 581 -29.76 -8.92 30.20
C GLU A 581 -29.10 -7.83 31.05
N LYS A 582 -29.69 -7.46 32.20
CA LYS A 582 -29.07 -6.53 33.17
C LYS A 582 -27.70 -7.05 33.63
N ALA A 583 -27.63 -8.32 34.06
CA ALA A 583 -26.40 -8.94 34.52
C ALA A 583 -25.33 -8.99 33.41
N LEU A 584 -25.70 -9.35 32.18
CA LEU A 584 -24.80 -9.35 31.02
C LEU A 584 -24.30 -7.95 30.66
N LEU A 585 -25.18 -6.95 30.62
CA LEU A 585 -24.82 -5.55 30.36
C LEU A 585 -23.83 -5.02 31.40
N ILE A 586 -24.08 -5.27 32.69
CA ILE A 586 -23.18 -4.86 33.78
C ILE A 586 -21.83 -5.56 33.66
N ALA A 587 -21.82 -6.89 33.56
CA ALA A 587 -20.57 -7.68 33.48
C ALA A 587 -19.74 -7.34 32.23
N GLY A 588 -20.39 -7.20 31.07
CA GLY A 588 -19.74 -6.80 29.82
C GLY A 588 -19.20 -5.37 29.86
N THR A 589 -19.90 -4.44 30.51
CA THR A 589 -19.44 -3.05 30.67
C THR A 589 -18.23 -2.97 31.61
N ILE A 590 -18.25 -3.72 32.71
CA ILE A 590 -17.09 -3.86 33.62
C ILE A 590 -15.90 -4.45 32.86
N LEU A 591 -16.08 -5.55 32.10
CA LEU A 591 -15.02 -6.18 31.32
C LEU A 591 -14.42 -5.20 30.28
N TYR A 592 -15.28 -4.47 29.56
CA TYR A 592 -14.88 -3.45 28.59
C TYR A 592 -14.08 -2.32 29.25
N ALA A 593 -14.54 -1.81 30.41
CA ALA A 593 -13.87 -0.77 31.17
C ALA A 593 -12.52 -1.23 31.75
N CYS A 594 -12.45 -2.46 32.29
CA CYS A 594 -11.22 -3.05 32.80
C CYS A 594 -10.15 -3.21 31.70
N TYR A 595 -10.53 -3.68 30.50
CA TYR A 595 -9.63 -3.72 29.34
C TYR A 595 -9.03 -2.33 29.02
N TRP A 596 -9.88 -1.29 29.01
CA TRP A 596 -9.44 0.08 28.74
C TRP A 596 -8.53 0.63 29.83
N LEU A 597 -8.86 0.40 31.10
CA LEU A 597 -8.05 0.82 32.25
C LEU A 597 -6.67 0.14 32.23
N ILE A 598 -6.62 -1.17 31.99
CA ILE A 598 -5.37 -1.93 31.88
C ILE A 598 -4.50 -1.39 30.74
N LEU A 599 -5.05 -1.16 29.54
CA LEU A 599 -4.28 -0.62 28.43
C LEU A 599 -3.88 0.85 28.61
N LEU A 600 -4.66 1.65 29.32
CA LEU A 600 -4.28 3.02 29.68
C LEU A 600 -3.10 3.02 30.67
N VAL A 601 -3.15 2.19 31.71
CA VAL A 601 -2.04 2.03 32.68
C VAL A 601 -0.77 1.51 31.99
N LEU A 602 -0.89 0.51 31.12
CA LEU A 602 0.23 0.01 30.32
C LEU A 602 0.78 1.08 29.37
N TYR A 603 -0.09 1.88 28.72
CA TYR A 603 0.34 2.96 27.83
C TYR A 603 1.12 4.04 28.60
N LEU A 604 0.63 4.45 29.77
CA LEU A 604 1.32 5.42 30.62
C LEU A 604 2.68 4.90 31.10
N ALA A 605 2.74 3.64 31.55
CA ALA A 605 3.96 3.01 32.05
C ALA A 605 5.02 2.75 30.96
N ILE A 606 4.61 2.25 29.78
CA ILE A 606 5.53 1.77 28.73
C ILE A 606 5.81 2.84 27.67
N VAL A 607 4.82 3.66 27.32
CA VAL A 607 4.86 4.55 26.14
C VAL A 607 4.99 6.01 26.54
N ALA A 608 4.11 6.53 27.41
CA ALA A 608 4.17 7.95 27.79
C ALA A 608 5.49 8.33 28.48
N LYS A 609 6.03 7.42 29.31
CA LYS A 609 7.38 7.56 29.91
C LYS A 609 8.51 7.66 28.87
N ARG A 610 8.31 7.17 27.64
CA ARG A 610 9.25 7.31 26.50
C ARG A 610 8.97 8.56 25.69
N CYS A 611 7.70 8.93 25.47
CA CYS A 611 7.32 10.19 24.81
C CYS A 611 7.90 11.43 25.50
N ASN A 612 8.02 11.41 26.83
CA ASN A 612 8.61 12.51 27.60
C ASN A 612 10.15 12.57 27.57
N LYS A 613 10.85 11.53 27.06
CA LYS A 613 12.30 11.58 26.82
C LYS A 613 12.58 12.29 25.49
N ARG A 614 12.57 13.62 25.52
CA ARG A 614 12.66 14.48 24.33
C ARG A 614 14.02 14.46 23.61
N GLU A 615 15.04 13.83 24.21
CA GLU A 615 16.46 13.94 23.80
C GLU A 615 17.20 12.60 23.68
N GLU A 616 16.54 11.44 23.84
CA GLU A 616 17.13 10.19 23.32
C GLU A 616 17.07 10.24 21.79
N GLN A 617 18.15 10.77 21.18
CA GLN A 617 18.43 10.71 19.74
C GLN A 617 17.98 9.35 19.23
N TYR A 618 16.94 9.33 18.38
CA TYR A 618 16.20 8.12 17.99
C TYR A 618 17.15 6.94 17.75
N HIS A 619 17.34 6.09 18.77
CA HIS A 619 18.46 5.16 18.80
C HIS A 619 18.29 4.10 17.71
N LEU A 620 18.93 4.41 16.60
CA LEU A 620 19.03 3.63 15.38
C LEU A 620 20.23 2.71 15.57
N PRO A 621 20.05 1.37 15.56
CA PRO A 621 21.16 0.42 15.72
C PRO A 621 22.30 0.61 14.71
N TYR A 622 22.06 1.36 13.63
CA TYR A 622 22.98 1.58 12.51
C TYR A 622 23.06 3.06 12.07
N ALA A 623 22.74 4.04 12.93
CA ALA A 623 22.90 5.47 12.55
C ALA A 623 23.93 6.28 13.34
N GLU A 624 24.55 5.69 14.36
CA GLU A 624 25.67 6.28 15.12
C GLU A 624 26.93 5.39 15.08
N ALA A 625 26.93 4.46 14.11
CA ALA A 625 28.10 3.74 13.58
C ALA A 625 28.35 4.16 12.11
#